data_AF-A0A6S7JKC5-F1
#
_entry.id   AF-A0A6S7JKC5-F1
#
_cell.length_a   1.000
_cell.length_b   1.000
_cell.length_c   1.000
_cell.angle_alpha   90.00
_cell.angle_beta   90.00
_cell.angle_gamma   90.00
#
_symmetry.space_group_name_H-M   'P 1'
#
loop_
_entity.id
_entity.type
_entity.pdbx_description
1 polymer ?
#
loop_
_entity_poly.entity_id
_entity_poly.type
_entity_poly.pdbx_seq_one_letter_code
_entity_poly.pdbx_strand_id
1 'polypeptide(L)'
;MEFNNAVLIELYEAIYDLIPPIQFKNEVLQQRHTRWKIQRTINEWEKRVNNLLGEGGKDGNSQNIQRFSTDELGSIQTGDCAKAEAAKDIIDSAISNISTYIDIIMKQRSTLFNKENKVKSWKANELKFYDDRMTDSEAMKCKLEECQTKLITNIGTLKRKLSHVNDEVAESKRKRKRLQENKRKAEVRRENRLQAKVSEVLKIITDGKVVFDDLKSQNIKIVKDDLCPKKDLNPRYHLKALSHLIENKWFDDDALPVAQGMLDALTHAQTGINLRSKS
;
A
#
# COMPACT_ATOMS: atom_id res chain seq x y z
N MET A 1 -0.97 45.79 -33.47
CA MET A 1 -0.13 46.86 -34.07
C MET A 1 0.70 47.60 -33.01
N GLU A 2 0.27 47.64 -31.75
CA GLU A 2 0.95 48.36 -30.65
C GLU A 2 2.38 47.87 -30.32
N PHE A 3 2.64 46.55 -30.32
CA PHE A 3 3.99 46.02 -30.04
C PHE A 3 5.05 46.48 -31.07
N ASN A 4 4.63 46.76 -32.32
CA ASN A 4 5.53 47.24 -33.36
C ASN A 4 6.01 48.66 -33.09
N ASN A 5 5.19 49.51 -32.47
CA ASN A 5 5.54 50.89 -32.19
C ASN A 5 6.46 51.02 -30.98
N ALA A 6 6.27 50.23 -29.92
CA ALA A 6 7.10 50.33 -28.71
C ALA A 6 8.58 50.00 -28.96
N VAL A 7 8.87 48.90 -29.67
CA VAL A 7 10.24 48.48 -30.00
C VAL A 7 10.92 49.47 -30.96
N LEU A 8 10.18 50.04 -31.93
CA LEU A 8 10.70 51.02 -32.87
C LEU A 8 10.99 52.37 -32.22
N ILE A 9 10.11 52.87 -31.35
CA ILE A 9 10.28 54.14 -30.63
C ILE A 9 11.50 54.06 -29.70
N GLU A 10 11.64 52.97 -28.93
CA GLU A 10 12.75 52.77 -27.98
C GLU A 10 14.14 52.63 -28.65
N LEU A 11 14.20 52.01 -29.83
CA LEU A 11 15.46 51.84 -30.58
C LEU A 11 15.83 53.10 -31.39
N TYR A 12 14.84 53.91 -31.80
CA TYR A 12 15.07 55.14 -32.57
C TYR A 12 15.71 56.24 -31.72
N GLU A 13 15.36 56.34 -30.43
CA GLU A 13 15.93 57.34 -29.51
C GLU A 13 17.42 57.10 -29.17
N ALA A 14 17.98 55.92 -29.50
CA ALA A 14 19.33 55.54 -29.06
C ALA A 14 20.39 55.37 -30.18
N ILE A 15 20.02 55.35 -31.47
CA ILE A 15 20.89 54.79 -32.53
C ILE A 15 21.04 55.64 -33.81
N TYR A 16 20.44 56.81 -33.95
CA TYR A 16 20.44 57.48 -35.26
C TYR A 16 21.85 57.70 -35.89
N ASP A 17 22.90 57.81 -35.07
CA ASP A 17 24.27 58.12 -35.54
C ASP A 17 25.28 56.94 -35.60
N LEU A 18 24.92 55.69 -35.25
CA LEU A 18 25.93 54.64 -34.97
C LEU A 18 25.88 53.35 -35.80
N ILE A 19 24.79 53.06 -36.54
CA ILE A 19 24.64 51.81 -37.30
C ILE A 19 24.06 52.08 -38.69
N PRO A 20 24.59 51.48 -39.77
CA PRO A 20 23.99 51.57 -41.11
C PRO A 20 22.50 51.16 -41.07
N PRO A 21 21.58 51.89 -41.73
CA PRO A 21 20.14 51.67 -41.61
C PRO A 21 19.68 50.23 -41.86
N ILE A 22 20.32 49.52 -42.81
CA ILE A 22 20.01 48.12 -43.13
C ILE A 22 20.40 47.19 -41.98
N GLN A 23 21.57 47.40 -41.37
CA GLN A 23 22.04 46.59 -40.24
C GLN A 23 21.18 46.83 -39.00
N PHE A 24 20.81 48.09 -38.74
CA PHE A 24 19.88 48.42 -37.67
C PHE A 24 18.51 47.74 -37.88
N LYS A 25 17.92 47.85 -39.08
CA LYS A 25 16.66 47.17 -39.42
C LYS A 25 16.71 45.66 -39.17
N ASN A 26 17.81 45.00 -39.56
CA ASN A 26 17.97 43.57 -39.34
C ASN A 26 18.10 43.21 -37.86
N GLU A 27 18.85 44.00 -37.07
CA GLU A 27 18.96 43.83 -35.61
C GLU A 27 17.58 43.95 -34.95
N VAL A 28 16.79 44.98 -35.30
CA VAL A 28 15.43 45.18 -34.76
C VAL A 28 14.52 44.01 -35.10
N LEU A 29 14.57 43.51 -36.34
CA LEU A 29 13.77 42.35 -36.75
C LEU A 29 14.16 41.08 -35.99
N GLN A 30 15.46 40.85 -35.78
CA GLN A 30 15.95 39.71 -35.01
C GLN A 30 15.54 39.80 -33.54
N GLN A 31 15.75 40.95 -32.89
CA GLN A 31 15.32 41.16 -31.51
C GLN A 31 13.81 40.94 -31.36
N ARG A 32 12.99 41.48 -32.28
CA ARG A 32 11.55 41.26 -32.26
C ARG A 32 11.17 39.79 -32.35
N HIS A 33 11.79 39.04 -33.26
CA HIS A 33 11.52 37.62 -33.43
C HIS A 33 11.89 36.83 -32.17
N THR A 34 13.08 37.09 -31.62
CA THR A 34 13.59 36.43 -30.40
C THR A 34 12.73 36.76 -29.19
N ARG A 35 12.40 38.04 -28.96
CA ARG A 35 11.51 38.49 -27.87
C ARG A 35 10.16 37.79 -27.95
N TRP A 36 9.54 37.78 -29.14
CA TRP A 36 8.24 37.13 -29.33
C TRP A 36 8.29 35.64 -28.98
N LYS A 37 9.34 34.93 -29.42
CA LYS A 37 9.52 33.51 -29.14
C LYS A 37 9.67 33.24 -27.64
N ILE A 38 10.55 33.98 -26.97
CA ILE A 38 10.80 33.83 -25.53
C ILE A 38 9.55 34.18 -24.73
N GLN A 39 8.91 35.32 -25.02
CA GLN A 39 7.70 35.76 -24.34
C GLN A 39 6.59 34.72 -24.47
N ARG A 40 6.37 34.19 -25.68
CA ARG A 40 5.35 33.18 -25.93
C ARG A 40 5.60 31.93 -25.11
N THR A 41 6.84 31.42 -25.14
CA THR A 41 7.22 30.23 -24.39
C THR A 41 7.04 30.42 -22.88
N ILE A 42 7.49 31.55 -22.32
CA ILE A 42 7.33 31.83 -20.89
C ILE A 42 5.85 31.87 -20.51
N ASN A 43 5.02 32.56 -21.29
CA ASN A 43 3.58 32.61 -21.04
C ASN A 43 2.91 31.22 -21.14
N GLU A 44 3.38 30.36 -22.04
CA GLU A 44 2.90 28.97 -22.15
C GLU A 44 3.30 28.15 -20.92
N TRP A 45 4.53 28.31 -20.43
CA TRP A 45 4.99 27.66 -19.20
C TRP A 45 4.30 28.18 -17.95
N GLU A 46 4.08 29.48 -17.85
CA GLU A 46 3.36 30.08 -16.73
C GLU A 46 1.95 29.51 -16.62
N LYS A 47 1.22 29.44 -17.75
CA LYS A 47 -0.08 28.76 -17.80
C LYS A 47 0.01 27.30 -17.37
N ARG A 48 1.04 26.58 -17.83
CA ARG A 48 1.23 25.16 -17.48
C ARG A 48 1.55 24.97 -16.00
N VAL A 49 2.43 25.77 -15.42
CA VAL A 49 2.77 25.74 -14.00
C VAL A 49 1.54 26.09 -13.15
N ASN A 50 0.80 27.13 -13.54
CA ASN A 50 -0.45 27.48 -12.87
C ASN A 50 -1.50 26.36 -12.97
N ASN A 51 -1.57 25.62 -14.08
CA ASN A 51 -2.47 24.47 -14.17
C ASN A 51 -2.00 23.27 -13.34
N LEU A 52 -0.70 23.02 -13.25
CA LEU A 52 -0.13 21.92 -12.48
C LEU A 52 -0.25 22.14 -10.97
N LEU A 53 -0.02 23.38 -10.52
CA LEU A 53 0.07 23.73 -9.10
C LEU A 53 -1.18 24.44 -8.58
N GLY A 54 -1.96 25.11 -9.43
CA GLY A 54 -3.06 25.99 -9.02
C GLY A 54 -4.32 25.25 -8.59
N GLU A 55 -4.98 25.77 -7.56
CA GLU A 55 -6.15 25.17 -6.91
C GLU A 55 -7.25 24.74 -7.89
N GLY A 56 -7.78 23.52 -7.72
CA GLY A 56 -8.89 23.02 -8.53
C GLY A 56 -8.49 22.48 -9.91
N GLY A 57 -7.28 21.92 -10.02
CA GLY A 57 -6.79 21.24 -11.21
C GLY A 57 -7.81 20.22 -11.74
N LYS A 58 -8.16 20.33 -13.03
CA LYS A 58 -9.20 19.49 -13.65
C LYS A 58 -8.67 18.15 -14.17
N ASP A 59 -7.36 18.03 -14.36
CA ASP A 59 -6.75 16.79 -14.84
C ASP A 59 -6.25 15.91 -13.69
N GLY A 60 -6.14 14.60 -13.93
CA GLY A 60 -5.72 13.66 -12.89
C GLY A 60 -4.30 13.90 -12.38
N ASN A 61 -3.44 14.57 -13.15
CA ASN A 61 -2.05 14.81 -12.78
C ASN A 61 -1.93 15.95 -11.77
N SER A 62 -2.57 17.09 -12.04
CA SER A 62 -2.68 18.23 -11.14
C SER A 62 -3.33 17.85 -9.82
N GLN A 63 -4.39 17.04 -9.84
CA GLN A 63 -5.02 16.50 -8.63
C GLN A 63 -4.06 15.65 -7.79
N ASN A 64 -3.28 14.77 -8.43
CA ASN A 64 -2.28 13.96 -7.72
C ASN A 64 -1.15 14.82 -7.17
N ILE A 65 -0.63 15.78 -7.95
CA ILE A 65 0.40 16.72 -7.50
C ILE A 65 -0.09 17.43 -6.25
N GLN A 66 -1.28 18.04 -6.28
CA GLN A 66 -1.86 18.74 -5.14
C GLN A 66 -2.03 17.83 -3.92
N ARG A 67 -2.65 16.65 -4.12
CA ARG A 67 -2.89 15.69 -3.05
C ARG A 67 -1.60 15.23 -2.37
N PHE A 68 -0.53 15.05 -3.12
CA PHE A 68 0.72 14.50 -2.60
C PHE A 68 1.77 15.58 -2.30
N SER A 69 1.50 16.84 -2.57
CA SER A 69 2.30 17.99 -2.15
C SER A 69 1.69 18.75 -0.96
N THR A 70 0.65 18.22 -0.31
CA THR A 70 0.09 18.77 0.94
C THR A 70 0.90 18.34 2.15
N ASP A 71 0.84 19.11 3.23
CA ASP A 71 1.55 18.79 4.47
C ASP A 71 0.88 17.61 5.22
N GLU A 72 -0.43 17.41 4.99
CA GLU A 72 -1.19 16.29 5.53
C GLU A 72 -1.64 15.33 4.42
N LEU A 73 -1.16 14.09 4.50
CA LEU A 73 -1.65 12.99 3.68
C LEU A 73 -2.89 12.40 4.34
N GLY A 74 -4.02 12.43 3.63
CA GLY A 74 -5.28 11.80 4.05
C GLY A 74 -5.21 10.26 4.06
N SER A 75 -6.33 9.60 3.74
CA SER A 75 -6.34 8.13 3.67
C SER A 75 -5.38 7.61 2.59
N ILE A 76 -4.57 6.62 2.98
CA ILE A 76 -3.52 6.04 2.13
C ILE A 76 -4.03 4.76 1.50
N GLN A 77 -3.88 4.65 0.19
CA GLN A 77 -4.25 3.50 -0.63
C GLN A 77 -3.00 2.82 -1.20
N THR A 78 -3.13 1.53 -1.53
CA THR A 78 -2.02 0.70 -2.05
C THR A 78 -1.42 1.21 -3.37
N GLY A 79 -2.17 2.01 -4.15
CA GLY A 79 -1.70 2.62 -5.40
C GLY A 79 -1.15 4.05 -5.25
N ASP A 80 -1.20 4.66 -4.07
CA ASP A 80 -0.85 6.07 -3.90
C ASP A 80 0.65 6.34 -4.09
N CYS A 81 1.51 5.37 -3.76
CA CYS A 81 2.95 5.52 -3.97
C CYS A 81 3.30 5.70 -5.46
N ALA A 82 2.72 4.87 -6.33
CA ALA A 82 2.96 4.95 -7.77
C ALA A 82 2.40 6.25 -8.38
N LYS A 83 1.24 6.72 -7.89
CA LYS A 83 0.67 8.00 -8.33
C LYS A 83 1.53 9.19 -7.89
N ALA A 84 2.07 9.16 -6.67
CA ALA A 84 2.96 10.19 -6.17
C ALA A 84 4.31 10.22 -6.92
N GLU A 85 4.86 9.06 -7.26
CA GLU A 85 6.07 8.95 -8.10
C GLU A 85 5.81 9.50 -9.52
N ALA A 86 4.70 9.13 -10.15
CA ALA A 86 4.33 9.69 -11.45
C ALA A 86 4.12 11.21 -11.41
N ALA A 87 3.51 11.72 -10.33
CA ALA A 87 3.37 13.17 -10.12
C ALA A 87 4.73 13.87 -10.00
N LYS A 88 5.67 13.27 -9.27
CA LYS A 88 7.05 13.76 -9.17
C LYS A 88 7.73 13.80 -10.54
N ASP A 89 7.62 12.75 -11.36
CA ASP A 89 8.26 12.70 -12.67
C ASP A 89 7.74 13.82 -13.61
N ILE A 90 6.47 14.19 -13.50
CA ILE A 90 5.89 15.33 -14.23
C ILE A 90 6.53 16.65 -13.78
N ILE A 91 6.71 16.84 -12.47
CA ILE A 91 7.36 18.03 -11.91
C ILE A 91 8.84 18.08 -12.31
N ASP A 92 9.57 16.97 -12.25
CA ASP A 92 10.97 16.86 -12.66
C ASP A 92 11.13 17.26 -14.14
N SER A 93 10.24 16.77 -15.00
CA SER A 93 10.21 17.14 -16.41
C SER A 93 9.95 18.64 -16.60
N ALA A 94 9.04 19.24 -15.84
CA ALA A 94 8.78 20.68 -15.90
C ALA A 94 10.01 21.50 -15.45
N ILE A 95 10.67 21.13 -14.35
CA ILE A 95 11.90 21.78 -13.85
C ILE A 95 13.02 21.71 -14.89
N SER A 96 13.23 20.53 -15.50
CA SER A 96 14.25 20.33 -16.52
C SER A 96 14.01 21.20 -17.76
N ASN A 97 12.76 21.28 -18.21
CA ASN A 97 12.39 22.12 -19.34
C ASN A 97 12.59 23.61 -19.05
N ILE A 98 12.13 24.10 -17.89
CA ILE A 98 12.33 25.50 -17.51
C ILE A 98 13.82 25.83 -17.35
N SER A 99 14.61 24.94 -16.75
CA SER A 99 16.07 25.13 -16.66
C SER A 99 16.72 25.27 -18.04
N THR A 100 16.31 24.45 -19.01
CA THR A 100 16.77 24.57 -20.40
C THR A 100 16.42 25.94 -20.99
N TYR A 101 15.25 26.49 -20.67
CA TYR A 101 14.86 27.82 -21.13
C TYR A 101 15.62 28.95 -20.43
N ILE A 102 15.93 28.83 -19.14
CA ILE A 102 16.82 29.75 -18.43
C ILE A 102 18.18 29.78 -19.13
N ASP A 103 18.76 28.63 -19.49
CA ASP A 103 20.03 28.56 -20.22
C ASP A 103 19.96 29.27 -21.58
N ILE A 104 18.84 29.14 -22.30
CA ILE A 104 18.61 29.85 -23.57
C ILE A 104 18.59 31.36 -23.35
N ILE A 105 17.87 31.84 -22.32
CA ILE A 105 17.78 33.27 -21.98
C ILE A 105 19.15 33.80 -21.57
N MET A 106 19.88 33.07 -20.71
CA MET A 106 21.25 33.40 -20.29
C MET A 106 22.19 33.51 -21.49
N LYS A 107 22.11 32.57 -22.44
CA LYS A 107 22.91 32.60 -23.66
C LYS A 107 22.60 33.84 -24.49
N GLN A 108 21.33 34.16 -24.73
CA GLN A 108 20.94 35.36 -25.48
C GLN A 108 21.41 36.64 -24.78
N ARG A 109 21.17 36.73 -23.47
CA ARG A 109 21.65 37.81 -22.61
C ARG A 109 23.15 38.02 -22.73
N SER A 110 23.95 36.94 -22.71
CA SER A 110 25.41 37.04 -22.81
C SER A 110 25.89 37.67 -24.12
N THR A 111 25.12 37.57 -25.22
CA THR A 111 25.50 38.17 -26.51
C THR A 111 25.39 39.69 -26.55
N LEU A 112 24.74 40.30 -25.55
CA LEU A 112 24.60 41.75 -25.45
C LEU A 112 25.87 42.43 -24.92
N PHE A 113 26.74 41.68 -24.24
CA PHE A 113 27.96 42.18 -23.64
C PHE A 113 29.09 42.23 -24.68
N ASN A 114 29.87 43.30 -24.66
CA ASN A 114 31.10 43.41 -25.45
C ASN A 114 32.27 42.67 -24.76
N LYS A 115 33.47 42.70 -25.38
CA LYS A 115 34.69 42.08 -24.82
C LYS A 115 35.12 42.64 -23.46
N GLU A 116 34.71 43.87 -23.13
CA GLU A 116 34.96 44.51 -21.83
C GLU A 116 33.86 44.23 -20.80
N ASN A 117 32.93 43.31 -21.12
CA ASN A 117 31.76 42.98 -20.31
C ASN A 117 30.84 44.19 -20.03
N LYS A 118 30.77 45.13 -20.98
CA LYS A 118 29.87 46.29 -20.94
C LYS A 118 28.75 46.12 -21.96
N VAL A 119 27.56 46.57 -21.59
CA VAL A 119 26.40 46.64 -22.50
C VAL A 119 26.33 48.04 -23.08
N LYS A 120 26.17 48.15 -24.40
CA LYS A 120 25.96 49.45 -25.06
C LYS A 120 24.63 50.04 -24.59
N SER A 121 24.55 51.36 -24.41
CA SER A 121 23.35 52.06 -23.92
C SER A 121 22.07 51.65 -24.65
N TRP A 122 22.12 51.55 -25.98
CA TRP A 122 20.98 51.14 -26.81
C TRP A 122 20.56 49.67 -26.67
N LYS A 123 21.38 48.81 -26.05
CA LYS A 123 21.07 47.41 -25.71
C LYS A 123 20.52 47.27 -24.29
N ALA A 124 20.42 48.34 -23.51
CA ALA A 124 19.95 48.29 -22.12
C ALA A 124 18.51 47.75 -22.00
N ASN A 125 17.61 48.14 -22.92
CA ASN A 125 16.23 47.63 -22.92
C ASN A 125 16.17 46.13 -23.25
N GLU A 126 17.04 45.66 -24.14
CA GLU A 126 17.14 44.25 -24.48
C GLU A 126 17.70 43.44 -23.30
N LEU A 127 18.67 43.99 -22.57
CA LEU A 127 19.18 43.40 -21.34
C LEU A 127 18.07 43.27 -20.30
N LYS A 128 17.35 44.37 -20.05
CA LYS A 128 16.22 44.40 -19.10
C LYS A 128 15.15 43.36 -19.46
N PHE A 129 14.81 43.24 -20.74
CA PHE A 129 13.87 42.20 -21.19
C PHE A 129 14.34 40.80 -20.79
N TYR A 130 15.61 40.44 -21.03
CA TYR A 130 16.12 39.12 -20.63
C TYR A 130 16.18 38.94 -19.12
N ASP A 131 16.56 39.98 -18.36
CA ASP A 131 16.60 39.93 -16.89
C ASP A 131 15.19 39.70 -16.31
N ASP A 132 14.18 40.41 -16.83
CA ASP A 132 12.77 40.22 -16.43
C ASP A 132 12.29 38.80 -16.74
N ARG A 133 12.58 38.30 -17.96
CA ARG A 133 12.19 36.95 -18.40
C ARG A 133 12.93 35.84 -17.62
N MET A 134 14.16 36.08 -17.21
CA MET A 134 14.95 35.17 -16.37
C MET A 134 14.34 35.10 -14.98
N THR A 135 14.03 36.25 -14.38
CA THR A 135 13.37 36.36 -13.08
C THR A 135 12.04 35.59 -13.07
N ASP A 136 11.20 35.77 -14.10
CA ASP A 136 9.93 35.03 -14.22
C ASP A 136 10.16 33.51 -14.29
N SER A 137 11.18 33.08 -15.04
CA SER A 137 11.51 31.66 -15.23
C SER A 137 12.06 31.02 -13.96
N GLU A 138 12.92 31.73 -13.22
CA GLU A 138 13.43 31.31 -11.93
C GLU A 138 12.32 31.22 -10.88
N ALA A 139 11.40 32.19 -10.85
CA ALA A 139 10.25 32.14 -9.96
C ALA A 139 9.36 30.92 -10.22
N MET A 140 9.12 30.56 -11.48
CA MET A 140 8.40 29.32 -11.84
C MET A 140 9.16 28.07 -11.41
N LYS A 141 10.49 28.04 -11.62
CA LYS A 141 11.33 26.92 -11.21
C LYS A 141 11.31 26.71 -9.70
N CYS A 142 11.45 27.78 -8.91
CA CYS A 142 11.40 27.72 -7.44
C CYS A 142 10.07 27.10 -6.96
N LYS A 143 8.92 27.52 -7.50
CA LYS A 143 7.60 26.95 -7.15
C LYS A 143 7.53 25.44 -7.42
N LEU A 144 8.11 25.00 -8.53
CA LEU A 144 8.15 23.58 -8.88
C LEU A 144 9.08 22.79 -7.95
N GLU A 145 10.25 23.34 -7.60
CA GLU A 145 11.22 22.71 -6.68
C GLU A 145 10.67 22.59 -5.25
N GLU A 146 9.93 23.59 -4.78
CA GLU A 146 9.19 23.52 -3.51
C GLU A 146 8.18 22.37 -3.53
N CYS A 147 7.37 22.29 -4.59
CA CYS A 147 6.40 21.21 -4.78
C CYS A 147 7.09 19.83 -4.84
N GLN A 148 8.19 19.72 -5.59
CA GLN A 148 8.99 18.50 -5.70
C GLN A 148 9.52 18.03 -4.35
N THR A 149 10.02 18.96 -3.53
CA THR A 149 10.53 18.67 -2.18
C THR A 149 9.43 18.07 -1.29
N LYS A 150 8.23 18.63 -1.35
CA LYS A 150 7.06 18.08 -0.64
C LYS A 150 6.69 16.69 -1.16
N LEU A 151 6.64 16.49 -2.48
CA LEU A 151 6.37 15.19 -3.09
C LEU A 151 7.38 14.13 -2.66
N ILE A 152 8.68 14.41 -2.70
CA ILE A 152 9.75 13.49 -2.27
C ILE A 152 9.55 13.08 -0.80
N THR A 153 9.30 14.07 0.06
CA THR A 153 9.06 13.84 1.49
C THR A 153 7.84 12.95 1.72
N ASN A 154 6.76 13.20 0.99
CA ASN A 154 5.51 12.45 1.11
C ASN A 154 5.60 11.04 0.51
N ILE A 155 6.32 10.85 -0.59
CA ILE A 155 6.63 9.51 -1.13
C ILE A 155 7.35 8.66 -0.08
N GLY A 156 8.36 9.23 0.61
CA GLY A 156 9.06 8.54 1.70
C GLY A 156 8.13 8.17 2.86
N THR A 157 7.16 9.03 3.19
CA THR A 157 6.15 8.76 4.21
C THR A 157 5.14 7.70 3.78
N LEU A 158 4.67 7.74 2.54
CA LEU A 158 3.77 6.75 1.95
C LEU A 158 4.39 5.35 1.98
N LYS A 159 5.65 5.22 1.54
CA LYS A 159 6.39 3.94 1.54
C LYS A 159 6.49 3.35 2.95
N ARG A 160 6.83 4.17 3.96
CA ARG A 160 6.90 3.73 5.36
C ARG A 160 5.55 3.26 5.88
N LYS A 161 4.50 4.06 5.71
CA LYS A 161 3.15 3.73 6.18
C LYS A 161 2.59 2.48 5.50
N LEU A 162 2.79 2.32 4.19
CA LEU A 162 2.37 1.12 3.45
C LEU A 162 3.13 -0.14 3.89
N SER A 163 4.41 -0.03 4.24
CA SER A 163 5.17 -1.15 4.80
C SER A 163 4.53 -1.65 6.10
N HIS A 164 4.20 -0.74 7.03
CA HIS A 164 3.55 -1.12 8.29
C HIS A 164 2.19 -1.77 8.10
N VAL A 165 1.36 -1.25 7.18
CA VAL A 165 0.06 -1.86 6.87
C VAL A 165 0.24 -3.28 6.33
N ASN A 166 1.23 -3.50 5.45
CA ASN A 166 1.52 -4.82 4.92
C ASN A 166 2.01 -5.79 6.02
N ASP A 167 2.82 -5.32 6.95
CA ASP A 167 3.31 -6.10 8.08
C ASP A 167 2.18 -6.50 9.04
N GLU A 168 1.26 -5.57 9.36
CA GLU A 168 0.08 -5.84 10.19
C GLU A 168 -0.87 -6.84 9.55
N VAL A 169 -1.09 -6.72 8.24
CA VAL A 169 -1.91 -7.66 7.47
C VAL A 169 -1.24 -9.03 7.42
N ALA A 170 0.07 -9.08 7.24
CA ALA A 170 0.84 -10.33 7.26
C ALA A 170 0.79 -11.01 8.63
N GLU A 171 0.96 -10.25 9.72
CA GLU A 171 0.88 -10.76 11.09
C GLU A 171 -0.54 -11.24 11.43
N SER A 172 -1.57 -10.52 10.97
CA SER A 172 -2.97 -10.94 11.11
C SER A 172 -3.24 -12.27 10.39
N LYS A 173 -2.71 -12.45 9.17
CA LYS A 173 -2.78 -13.73 8.44
C LYS A 173 -2.03 -14.85 9.19
N ARG A 174 -0.85 -14.56 9.74
CA ARG A 174 -0.07 -15.52 10.56
C ARG A 174 -0.83 -15.95 11.80
N LYS A 175 -1.44 -15.01 12.54
CA LYS A 175 -2.28 -15.30 13.71
C LYS A 175 -3.47 -16.19 13.36
N ARG A 176 -4.18 -15.91 12.26
CA ARG A 176 -5.29 -16.76 11.79
C ARG A 176 -4.84 -18.19 11.46
N LYS A 177 -3.71 -18.35 10.76
CA LYS A 177 -3.14 -19.68 10.47
C LYS A 177 -2.75 -20.43 11.75
N ARG A 178 -2.12 -19.75 12.72
CA ARG A 178 -1.77 -20.34 14.02
C ARG A 178 -3.00 -20.80 14.79
N LEU A 179 -4.10 -20.02 14.78
CA LEU A 179 -5.36 -20.39 15.42
C LEU A 179 -5.99 -21.63 14.79
N GLN A 180 -6.03 -21.71 13.46
CA GLN A 180 -6.53 -22.88 12.74
C GLN A 180 -5.70 -24.13 13.05
N GLU A 181 -4.37 -24.01 13.03
CA GLU A 181 -3.48 -25.13 13.35
C GLU A 181 -3.60 -25.57 14.81
N ASN A 182 -3.76 -24.63 15.74
CA ASN A 182 -4.00 -24.96 17.15
C ASN A 182 -5.33 -25.67 17.35
N LYS A 183 -6.39 -25.27 16.63
CA LYS A 183 -7.69 -25.95 16.64
C LYS A 183 -7.55 -27.39 16.13
N ARG A 184 -6.86 -27.58 15.00
CA ARG A 184 -6.58 -28.92 14.43
C ARG A 184 -5.80 -29.80 15.40
N LYS A 185 -4.72 -29.28 15.99
CA LYS A 185 -3.93 -30.01 17.00
C LYS A 185 -4.74 -30.33 18.26
N ALA A 186 -5.60 -29.43 18.72
CA ALA A 186 -6.46 -29.66 19.87
C ALA A 186 -7.49 -30.77 19.61
N GLU A 187 -8.04 -30.82 18.39
CA GLU A 187 -8.95 -31.88 17.95
C GLU A 187 -8.26 -33.24 17.89
N VAL A 188 -7.07 -33.31 17.28
CA VAL A 188 -6.24 -34.55 17.25
C VAL A 188 -5.91 -35.01 18.68
N ARG A 189 -5.54 -34.11 19.59
CA ARG A 189 -5.28 -34.46 20.99
C ARG A 189 -6.53 -34.96 21.71
N ARG A 190 -7.70 -34.39 21.42
CA ARG A 190 -8.98 -34.82 22.00
C ARG A 190 -9.32 -36.23 21.51
N GLU A 191 -9.13 -36.49 20.22
CA GLU A 191 -9.34 -37.78 19.60
C GLU A 191 -8.38 -38.85 20.18
N ASN A 192 -7.08 -38.56 20.25
CA ASN A 192 -6.11 -39.47 20.84
C ASN A 192 -6.42 -39.79 22.32
N ARG A 193 -6.87 -38.78 23.10
CA ARG A 193 -7.32 -39.00 24.49
C ARG A 193 -8.58 -39.86 24.56
N LEU A 194 -9.50 -39.71 23.62
CA LEU A 194 -10.70 -40.54 23.54
C LEU A 194 -10.32 -41.98 23.21
N GLN A 195 -9.46 -42.21 22.22
CA GLN A 195 -8.97 -43.54 21.84
C GLN A 195 -8.24 -44.26 22.98
N ALA A 196 -7.38 -43.55 23.72
CA ALA A 196 -6.74 -44.11 24.91
C ALA A 196 -7.76 -44.57 25.97
N LYS A 197 -8.79 -43.76 26.21
CA LYS A 197 -9.89 -44.12 27.13
C LYS A 197 -10.75 -45.25 26.62
N VAL A 198 -10.97 -45.34 25.30
CA VAL A 198 -11.69 -46.44 24.67
C VAL A 198 -10.93 -47.76 24.90
N SER A 199 -9.61 -47.77 24.66
CA SER A 199 -8.76 -48.95 24.96
C SER A 199 -8.82 -49.34 26.44
N GLU A 200 -8.81 -48.36 27.36
CA GLU A 200 -8.96 -48.61 28.80
C GLU A 200 -10.32 -49.22 29.16
N VAL A 201 -11.42 -48.64 28.66
CA VAL A 201 -12.78 -49.16 28.88
C VAL A 201 -12.91 -50.58 28.33
N LEU A 202 -12.38 -50.85 27.15
CA LEU A 202 -12.38 -52.18 26.54
C LEU A 202 -11.67 -53.21 27.43
N LYS A 203 -10.48 -52.88 27.96
CA LYS A 203 -9.78 -53.76 28.90
C LYS A 203 -10.59 -54.03 30.16
N ILE A 204 -11.29 -53.02 30.68
CA ILE A 204 -12.15 -53.17 31.86
C ILE A 204 -13.32 -54.10 31.54
N ILE A 205 -14.13 -53.77 30.53
CA ILE A 205 -15.36 -54.50 30.23
C ILE A 205 -15.12 -55.90 29.68
N THR A 206 -13.92 -56.20 29.15
CA THR A 206 -13.58 -57.54 28.65
C THR A 206 -12.70 -58.36 29.59
N ASP A 207 -12.37 -57.83 30.76
CA ASP A 207 -11.40 -58.44 31.68
C ASP A 207 -10.03 -58.74 31.04
N GLY A 208 -9.64 -57.89 30.10
CA GLY A 208 -8.39 -58.06 29.35
C GLY A 208 -8.40 -59.20 28.32
N LYS A 209 -9.53 -59.89 28.12
CA LYS A 209 -9.67 -60.93 27.08
C LYS A 209 -9.52 -60.37 25.68
N VAL A 210 -9.85 -59.10 25.48
CA VAL A 210 -9.72 -58.41 24.20
C VAL A 210 -8.77 -57.22 24.37
N VAL A 211 -7.61 -57.29 23.72
CA VAL A 211 -6.61 -56.20 23.68
C VAL A 211 -6.48 -55.71 22.25
N PHE A 212 -6.82 -54.44 22.02
CA PHE A 212 -6.62 -53.78 20.73
C PHE A 212 -5.38 -52.90 20.80
N ASP A 213 -4.38 -53.22 19.96
CA ASP A 213 -3.19 -52.39 19.79
C ASP A 213 -3.42 -51.21 18.84
N ASP A 214 -4.38 -51.31 17.92
CA ASP A 214 -4.79 -50.21 17.04
C ASP A 214 -6.28 -50.32 16.68
N LEU A 215 -7.10 -49.41 17.24
CA LEU A 215 -8.57 -49.40 17.06
C LEU A 215 -9.00 -49.13 15.60
N LYS A 216 -8.08 -48.75 14.73
CA LYS A 216 -8.38 -48.38 13.33
C LYS A 216 -8.35 -49.55 12.34
N SER A 217 -7.89 -50.72 12.76
CA SER A 217 -7.42 -51.76 11.82
C SER A 217 -8.14 -53.10 11.93
N GLN A 218 -9.20 -53.25 12.72
CA GLN A 218 -9.78 -54.58 12.99
C GLN A 218 -11.31 -54.62 12.99
N ASN A 219 -11.87 -55.51 12.14
CA ASN A 219 -13.28 -55.93 12.07
C ASN A 219 -13.66 -56.91 13.21
N ILE A 220 -13.15 -56.70 14.42
CA ILE A 220 -13.48 -57.58 15.55
C ILE A 220 -14.67 -56.98 16.29
N LYS A 221 -15.77 -57.72 16.30
CA LYS A 221 -16.92 -57.40 17.15
C LYS A 221 -16.79 -58.12 18.49
N ILE A 222 -17.14 -57.43 19.56
CA ILE A 222 -17.17 -57.98 20.92
C ILE A 222 -18.48 -58.73 21.10
N VAL A 223 -18.41 -60.01 21.46
CA VAL A 223 -19.58 -60.87 21.73
C VAL A 223 -19.92 -60.88 23.22
N LYS A 224 -21.10 -61.36 23.58
CA LYS A 224 -21.61 -61.28 24.96
C LYS A 224 -20.71 -61.98 25.99
N ASP A 225 -20.09 -63.09 25.61
CA ASP A 225 -19.23 -63.91 26.49
C ASP A 225 -17.89 -63.23 26.84
N ASP A 226 -17.49 -62.23 26.05
CA ASP A 226 -16.34 -61.42 26.34
C ASP A 226 -16.63 -60.35 27.41
N LEU A 227 -17.90 -60.01 27.63
CA LEU A 227 -18.29 -58.92 28.52
C LEU A 227 -18.36 -59.33 30.00
N CYS A 228 -17.86 -58.44 30.84
CA CYS A 228 -17.85 -58.54 32.29
C CYS A 228 -18.67 -57.38 32.91
N PRO A 229 -20.01 -57.52 33.01
CA PRO A 229 -20.93 -56.44 33.41
C PRO A 229 -20.83 -55.99 34.87
N LYS A 230 -19.99 -56.64 35.70
CA LYS A 230 -19.85 -56.36 37.14
C LYS A 230 -18.68 -55.46 37.50
N LYS A 231 -17.99 -54.86 36.52
CA LYS A 231 -16.82 -54.00 36.80
C LYS A 231 -17.19 -52.53 36.98
N ASP A 232 -16.54 -51.89 37.94
CA ASP A 232 -16.75 -50.49 38.28
C ASP A 232 -16.22 -49.57 37.18
N LEU A 233 -17.12 -49.06 36.36
CA LEU A 233 -16.83 -48.02 35.38
C LEU A 233 -17.03 -46.63 36.01
N ASN A 234 -16.10 -45.71 35.80
CA ASN A 234 -16.20 -44.35 36.31
C ASN A 234 -17.03 -43.47 35.35
N PRO A 235 -18.18 -42.90 35.79
CA PRO A 235 -19.04 -42.09 34.94
C PRO A 235 -18.36 -40.87 34.30
N ARG A 236 -17.45 -40.21 35.01
CA ARG A 236 -16.76 -39.00 34.50
C ARG A 236 -15.75 -39.31 33.42
N TYR A 237 -15.16 -40.51 33.45
CA TYR A 237 -14.03 -40.87 32.60
C TYR A 237 -14.41 -41.82 31.46
N HIS A 238 -15.33 -42.76 31.71
CA HIS A 238 -15.62 -43.89 30.81
C HIS A 238 -16.88 -43.70 29.95
N LEU A 239 -17.80 -42.80 30.34
CA LEU A 239 -19.07 -42.59 29.64
C LEU A 239 -18.88 -42.28 28.15
N LYS A 240 -18.03 -41.31 27.82
CA LYS A 240 -17.77 -40.91 26.42
C LYS A 240 -17.10 -42.00 25.60
N ALA A 241 -16.24 -42.81 26.24
CA ALA A 241 -15.54 -43.89 25.59
C ALA A 241 -16.48 -45.07 25.29
N LEU A 242 -17.38 -45.41 26.22
CA LEU A 242 -18.39 -46.45 26.01
C LEU A 242 -19.44 -46.04 24.96
N SER A 243 -19.91 -44.77 24.99
CA SER A 243 -20.78 -44.22 23.94
C SER A 243 -20.15 -44.35 22.56
N HIS A 244 -18.86 -44.00 22.45
CA HIS A 244 -18.12 -44.08 21.19
C HIS A 244 -17.99 -45.51 20.66
N LEU A 245 -17.82 -46.52 21.52
CA LEU A 245 -17.78 -47.93 21.12
C LEU A 245 -19.13 -48.41 20.57
N ILE A 246 -20.23 -48.01 21.22
CA ILE A 246 -21.58 -48.36 20.80
C ILE A 246 -21.92 -47.67 19.46
N GLU A 247 -21.65 -46.37 19.34
CA GLU A 247 -21.91 -45.57 18.13
C GLU A 247 -21.16 -46.12 16.90
N ASN A 248 -19.94 -46.62 17.10
CA ASN A 248 -19.13 -47.21 16.03
C ASN A 248 -19.39 -48.72 15.81
N LYS A 249 -20.41 -49.31 16.43
CA LYS A 249 -20.84 -50.71 16.23
C LYS A 249 -19.77 -51.76 16.55
N TRP A 250 -19.03 -51.55 17.65
CA TRP A 250 -17.99 -52.47 18.11
C TRP A 250 -18.53 -53.73 18.81
N PHE A 251 -19.82 -53.74 19.15
CA PHE A 251 -20.49 -54.86 19.81
C PHE A 251 -21.34 -55.62 18.81
N ASP A 252 -21.38 -56.94 18.96
CA ASP A 252 -22.32 -57.77 18.20
C ASP A 252 -23.74 -57.71 18.79
N ASP A 253 -24.73 -58.21 18.04
CA ASP A 253 -26.15 -58.02 18.37
C ASP A 253 -26.54 -58.62 19.74
N ASP A 254 -25.82 -59.64 20.20
CA ASP A 254 -26.00 -60.28 21.50
C ASP A 254 -25.34 -59.53 22.68
N ALA A 255 -24.27 -58.77 22.38
CA ALA A 255 -23.47 -58.00 23.33
C ALA A 255 -23.96 -56.55 23.48
N LEU A 256 -24.60 -56.02 22.44
CA LEU A 256 -25.10 -54.64 22.38
C LEU A 256 -26.09 -54.30 23.53
N PRO A 257 -27.09 -55.15 23.87
CA PRO A 257 -28.00 -54.87 24.98
C PRO A 257 -27.29 -54.77 26.34
N VAL A 258 -26.22 -55.55 26.52
CA VAL A 258 -25.41 -55.55 27.74
C VAL A 258 -24.57 -54.28 27.82
N ALA A 259 -23.92 -53.88 26.72
CA ALA A 259 -23.16 -52.64 26.65
C ALA A 259 -24.05 -51.40 26.85
N GLN A 260 -25.25 -51.40 26.27
CA GLN A 260 -26.24 -50.32 26.46
C GLN A 260 -26.68 -50.22 27.92
N GLY A 261 -26.93 -51.36 28.58
CA GLY A 261 -27.24 -51.38 30.02
C GLY A 261 -26.12 -50.78 30.88
N MET A 262 -24.85 -51.01 30.52
CA MET A 262 -23.70 -50.35 31.20
C MET A 262 -23.66 -48.84 30.94
N LEU A 263 -23.96 -48.39 29.71
CA LEU A 263 -24.01 -46.97 29.35
C LEU A 263 -25.13 -46.24 30.10
N ASP A 264 -26.30 -46.85 30.22
CA ASP A 264 -27.45 -46.29 30.91
C ASP A 264 -27.15 -46.16 32.42
N ALA A 265 -26.56 -47.20 33.03
CA ALA A 265 -26.12 -47.16 34.42
C ALA A 265 -25.09 -46.04 34.69
N LEU A 266 -24.14 -45.84 33.77
CA LEU A 266 -23.16 -44.75 33.86
C LEU A 266 -23.78 -43.38 33.69
N THR A 267 -24.76 -43.24 32.80
CA THR A 267 -25.48 -41.99 32.56
C THR A 267 -26.29 -41.57 33.79
N HIS A 268 -26.98 -42.53 34.42
CA HIS A 268 -27.69 -42.33 35.68
C HIS A 268 -26.75 -41.95 36.84
N ALA A 269 -25.57 -42.58 36.92
CA ALA A 269 -24.58 -42.22 37.92
C ALA A 269 -23.99 -40.80 37.69
N GLN A 270 -23.71 -40.41 36.44
CA GLN A 270 -23.20 -39.08 36.10
C GLN A 270 -24.21 -37.96 36.38
N THR A 271 -25.49 -38.20 36.09
CA THR A 271 -26.57 -37.22 36.35
C THR A 271 -26.77 -37.00 37.85
N GLY A 272 -26.71 -38.05 38.67
CA GLY A 272 -26.73 -37.94 40.13
C GLY A 272 -25.53 -37.15 40.70
N ILE A 273 -24.34 -37.31 40.12
CA ILE A 273 -23.14 -36.55 40.49
C ILE A 273 -23.28 -35.06 40.15
N ASN A 274 -23.83 -34.72 38.98
CA ASN A 274 -23.99 -33.33 38.54
C ASN A 274 -25.01 -32.55 39.37
N LEU A 275 -26.04 -33.23 39.89
CA LEU A 275 -27.04 -32.63 40.79
C LEU A 275 -26.44 -32.28 42.17
N ARG A 276 -25.55 -33.13 42.71
CA ARG A 276 -24.86 -32.89 43.99
C ARG A 276 -23.75 -31.82 43.92
N SER A 277 -23.23 -31.51 42.73
CA SER A 277 -22.20 -30.47 42.56
C SER A 277 -22.75 -29.06 42.34
N LYS A 278 -24.08 -28.91 42.24
CA LYS A 278 -24.78 -27.62 42.04
C LYS A 278 -25.56 -27.15 43.28
N SER A 279 -25.62 -27.99 44.32
CA SER A 279 -26.08 -27.69 45.68
C SER A 279 -24.90 -27.32 46.57
#